data_AF-A0A1F9M3I6-F1
#
_entry.id   AF-A0A1F9M3I6-F1
#
_cell.length_a   1.000
_cell.length_b   1.000
_cell.length_c   1.000
_cell.angle_alpha   90.00
_cell.angle_beta   90.00
_cell.angle_gamma   90.00
#
_symmetry.space_group_name_H-M   'P 1'
#
loop_
_entity.id
_entity.type
_entity.pdbx_description
1 polymer ?
#
loop_
_entity_poly.entity_id
_entity_poly.type
_entity_poly.pdbx_seq_one_letter_code
_entity_poly.pdbx_strand_id
1 'polypeptide(L)'
;MSKTLVEMAADLVQSQCATKSMTTEELSFALQSTFKALYDLQFNEAKSAQGFGVQEGVPALNDFTAMNPDKSILKNKIVCLECGQEFRMLSPKHLKSHGLNGREYRSKWGFSLRQPLCAKSLSEHRKKAGKARGLPDNLKKAIAKRKKSDKVALPAKK
;
A
#
# COMPACT_ATOMS: atom_id res chain seq x y z
N MET A 1 18.25 31.91 12.48
CA MET A 1 18.25 30.52 12.99
C MET A 1 16.87 29.94 12.77
N SER A 2 16.75 28.78 12.13
CA SER A 2 15.46 28.08 12.02
C SER A 2 15.04 27.58 13.40
N LYS A 3 13.82 27.88 13.84
CA LYS A 3 13.29 27.41 15.12
C LYS A 3 13.14 25.89 15.10
N THR A 4 13.42 25.23 16.22
CA THR A 4 13.17 23.78 16.36
C THR A 4 11.67 23.51 16.53
N LEU A 5 11.21 22.28 16.25
CA LEU A 5 9.81 21.89 16.47
C LEU A 5 9.35 22.10 17.92
N VAL A 6 10.27 21.87 18.87
CA VAL A 6 9.99 22.03 20.30
C VAL A 6 9.80 23.51 20.64
N GLU A 7 10.65 24.39 20.09
CA GLU A 7 10.52 25.85 20.26
C GLU A 7 9.21 26.37 19.66
N MET A 8 8.82 25.89 18.47
CA MET A 8 7.54 26.28 17.86
C MET A 8 6.32 25.79 18.65
N ALA A 9 6.36 24.57 19.18
CA ALA A 9 5.30 24.05 20.03
C ALA A 9 5.18 24.86 21.34
N ALA A 10 6.32 25.23 21.95
CA ALA A 10 6.35 26.04 23.15
C ALA A 10 5.77 27.45 22.91
N ASP A 11 6.17 28.12 21.83
CA ASP A 11 5.65 29.45 21.45
C ASP A 11 4.12 29.42 21.27
N LEU A 12 3.59 28.39 20.60
CA LEU A 12 2.16 28.22 20.38
C LEU A 12 1.40 28.03 21.70
N VAL A 13 1.87 27.14 22.58
CA VAL A 13 1.24 26.90 23.87
C VAL A 13 1.32 28.15 24.75
N GLN A 14 2.44 28.88 24.75
CA GLN A 14 2.56 30.16 25.46
C GLN A 14 1.53 31.18 24.99
N SER A 15 1.31 31.31 23.68
CA SER A 15 0.27 32.20 23.13
C SER A 15 -1.13 31.78 23.56
N GLN A 16 -1.37 30.48 23.72
CA GLN A 16 -2.63 29.92 24.17
C GLN A 16 -2.86 30.16 25.67
N CYS A 17 -1.80 30.08 26.48
CA CYS A 17 -1.83 30.42 27.91
C CYS A 17 -2.15 31.90 28.17
N ALA A 18 -1.74 32.79 27.26
CA ALA A 18 -2.05 34.22 27.36
C ALA A 18 -3.55 34.53 27.18
N THR A 19 -4.30 33.63 26.54
CA THR A 19 -5.74 33.81 26.28
C THR A 19 -6.63 32.97 27.19
N LYS A 20 -6.12 31.84 27.71
CA LYS A 20 -6.86 30.94 28.59
C LYS A 20 -5.97 30.47 29.75
N SER A 21 -6.46 30.61 30.98
CA SER A 21 -5.86 29.98 32.15
C SER A 21 -6.08 28.47 32.09
N MET A 22 -5.00 27.68 32.11
CA MET A 22 -5.03 26.22 31.98
C MET A 22 -4.34 25.57 33.18
N THR A 23 -4.72 24.34 33.51
CA THR A 23 -4.05 23.58 34.58
C THR A 23 -2.72 22.99 34.10
N THR A 24 -1.85 22.58 35.03
CA THR A 24 -0.54 21.99 34.71
C THR A 24 -0.66 20.72 33.85
N GLU A 25 -1.71 19.93 34.08
CA GLU A 25 -1.99 18.73 33.28
C GLU A 25 -2.40 19.09 31.86
N GLU A 26 -3.29 20.08 31.69
CA GLU A 26 -3.71 20.59 30.38
C GLU A 26 -2.53 21.16 29.59
N LEU A 27 -1.60 21.86 30.26
CA LEU A 27 -0.39 22.38 29.63
C LEU A 27 0.49 21.26 29.09
N SER A 28 0.71 20.21 29.89
CA SER A 28 1.51 19.05 29.47
C SER A 28 0.89 18.34 28.27
N PHE A 29 -0.44 18.19 28.28
CA PHE A 29 -1.18 17.59 27.18
C PHE A 29 -1.15 18.45 25.92
N ALA A 30 -1.37 19.76 26.04
CA ALA A 30 -1.33 20.70 24.93
C ALA A 30 0.04 20.72 24.25
N LEU A 31 1.12 20.71 25.03
CA LEU A 31 2.49 20.70 24.51
C LEU A 31 2.78 19.40 23.73
N GLN A 32 2.42 18.24 24.29
CA GLN A 32 2.56 16.95 23.61
C GLN A 32 1.69 16.86 22.34
N SER A 33 0.45 17.33 22.41
CA SER A 33 -0.50 17.30 21.29
C SER A 33 -0.03 18.20 20.14
N THR A 34 0.36 19.45 20.44
CA THR A 34 0.86 20.39 19.43
C THR A 34 2.17 19.92 18.83
N PHE A 35 3.10 19.39 19.64
CA PHE A 35 4.34 18.81 19.11
C PHE A 35 4.07 17.65 18.15
N LYS A 36 3.16 16.74 18.52
CA LYS A 36 2.76 15.62 17.66
C LYS A 36 2.14 16.10 16.34
N ALA A 37 1.24 17.08 16.40
CA ALA A 37 0.62 17.65 15.21
C ALA A 37 1.67 18.28 14.27
N LEU A 38 2.62 19.05 14.80
CA LEU A 38 3.70 19.64 14.00
C LEU A 38 4.65 18.57 13.43
N TYR A 39 4.94 17.52 14.20
CA TYR A 39 5.76 16.40 13.74
C TYR A 39 5.09 15.64 12.58
N ASP A 40 3.79 15.37 12.69
CA ASP A 40 3.00 14.71 11.64
C ASP A 40 2.95 15.57 10.37
N LEU A 41 2.78 16.89 10.51
CA LEU A 41 2.82 17.83 9.39
C LEU A 41 4.20 17.86 8.73
N GLN A 42 5.28 17.96 9.50
CA GLN A 42 6.64 17.95 8.95
C GLN A 42 6.94 16.62 8.21
N PHE A 43 6.51 15.49 8.78
CA PHE A 43 6.67 14.19 8.15
C PHE A 43 5.86 14.10 6.85
N ASN A 44 4.65 14.65 6.83
CA ASN A 44 3.79 14.66 5.65
C ASN A 44 4.32 15.61 4.57
N GLU A 45 4.87 16.76 4.95
CA GLU A 45 5.56 17.69 4.04
C GLU A 45 6.82 17.06 3.45
N ALA A 46 7.64 16.37 4.26
CA ALA A 46 8.81 15.63 3.77
C ALA A 46 8.41 14.50 2.81
N LYS A 47 7.27 13.85 3.06
CA LYS A 47 6.68 12.84 2.16
C LYS A 47 6.12 13.45 0.87
N SER A 48 5.62 14.68 0.94
CA SER A 48 5.12 15.45 -0.21
C SER A 48 6.26 15.99 -1.09
N ALA A 49 7.37 16.43 -0.48
CA ALA A 49 8.57 16.90 -1.18
C ALA A 49 9.27 15.80 -2.01
N GLN A 50 9.09 14.52 -1.64
CA GLN A 50 9.48 13.38 -2.47
C GLN A 50 8.43 13.00 -3.54
N GLY A 51 7.72 13.96 -4.14
CA GLY A 51 6.92 13.71 -5.36
C GLY A 51 5.86 12.61 -5.26
N PHE A 52 5.42 12.26 -4.04
CA PHE A 52 4.28 11.39 -3.79
C PHE A 52 3.10 12.27 -3.39
N GLY A 53 2.47 12.87 -4.41
CA GLY A 53 1.13 13.42 -4.24
C GLY A 53 0.19 12.32 -3.77
N VAL A 54 -0.15 12.34 -2.49
CA VAL A 54 -1.27 11.60 -1.93
C VAL A 54 -2.18 12.64 -1.32
N GLN A 55 -3.30 12.84 -2.02
CA GLN A 55 -4.42 13.63 -1.57
C GLN A 55 -4.86 13.19 -0.17
N GLU A 56 -5.32 14.19 0.56
CA GLU A 56 -5.99 14.12 1.85
C GLU A 56 -6.98 12.95 1.94
N GLY A 57 -7.01 12.35 3.13
CA GLY A 57 -7.92 11.26 3.45
C GLY A 57 -7.37 10.42 4.59
N VAL A 58 -7.15 11.05 5.75
CA VAL A 58 -7.21 10.32 7.01
C VAL A 58 -8.67 9.86 7.18
N PRO A 59 -8.88 8.55 7.42
CA PRO A 59 -9.55 8.18 8.65
C PRO A 59 -8.56 7.30 9.42
N ALA A 60 -8.02 7.74 10.56
CA ALA A 60 -8.70 7.75 11.85
C ALA A 60 -9.50 6.45 12.04
N LEU A 61 -8.87 5.52 12.77
CA LEU A 61 -9.44 4.37 13.45
C LEU A 61 -10.28 3.38 12.60
N ASN A 62 -9.76 2.15 12.52
CA ASN A 62 -10.52 0.89 12.59
C ASN A 62 -11.40 0.44 11.41
N ASP A 63 -11.44 1.13 10.27
CA ASP A 63 -12.23 0.69 9.10
C ASP A 63 -11.42 -0.05 8.01
N PHE A 64 -10.40 -0.83 8.38
CA PHE A 64 -9.68 -1.67 7.40
C PHE A 64 -10.58 -2.75 6.78
N THR A 65 -11.67 -3.11 7.46
CA THR A 65 -12.67 -4.09 7.01
C THR A 65 -13.59 -3.55 5.92
N ALA A 66 -13.70 -2.22 5.75
CA ALA A 66 -14.63 -1.59 4.80
C ALA A 66 -13.96 -1.14 3.49
N MET A 67 -12.66 -1.39 3.31
CA MET A 67 -12.00 -1.08 2.04
C MET A 67 -12.37 -2.11 0.98
N ASN A 68 -13.02 -1.63 -0.08
CA ASN A 68 -13.27 -2.43 -1.27
C ASN A 68 -11.96 -3.08 -1.76
N PRO A 69 -11.97 -4.39 -2.12
CA PRO A 69 -10.78 -5.12 -2.56
C PRO A 69 -10.01 -4.42 -3.69
N ASP A 70 -10.74 -3.78 -4.61
CA ASP A 70 -10.16 -3.05 -5.73
C ASP A 70 -9.40 -1.79 -5.32
N LYS A 71 -9.77 -1.17 -4.19
CA LYS A 71 -9.11 0.02 -3.65
C LYS A 71 -7.83 -0.30 -2.89
N SER A 72 -7.63 -1.55 -2.46
CA SER A 72 -6.40 -2.01 -1.80
C SER A 72 -5.18 -1.96 -2.74
N ILE A 73 -5.38 -2.16 -4.05
CA ILE A 73 -4.29 -2.20 -5.05
C ILE A 73 -4.07 -0.82 -5.67
N LEU A 74 -3.12 -0.06 -5.11
CA LEU A 74 -2.73 1.26 -5.58
C LEU A 74 -1.62 1.18 -6.66
N LYS A 75 -1.29 2.33 -7.26
CA LYS A 75 -0.29 2.43 -8.34
C LYS A 75 1.10 2.00 -7.88
N ASN A 76 1.53 2.46 -6.71
CA ASN A 76 2.87 2.26 -6.17
C ASN A 76 2.94 1.34 -4.95
N LYS A 77 1.80 1.09 -4.30
CA LYS A 77 1.71 0.28 -3.08
C LYS A 77 0.45 -0.58 -3.08
N ILE A 78 0.37 -1.54 -2.17
CA ILE A 78 -0.78 -2.38 -1.88
C ILE A 78 -1.01 -2.35 -0.38
N VAL A 79 -2.25 -2.17 0.05
CA VAL A 79 -2.64 -2.14 1.46
C VAL A 79 -3.16 -3.52 1.87
N CYS A 80 -2.61 -4.11 2.92
CA CYS A 80 -3.14 -5.36 3.46
C CYS A 80 -4.51 -5.10 4.10
N LEU A 81 -5.53 -5.87 3.72
CA LEU A 81 -6.89 -5.72 4.25
C LEU A 81 -7.05 -6.31 5.67
N GLU A 82 -6.10 -7.15 6.12
CA GLU A 82 -6.12 -7.72 7.48
C GLU A 82 -5.48 -6.80 8.51
N CYS A 83 -4.41 -6.08 8.14
CA CYS A 83 -3.63 -5.29 9.10
C CYS A 83 -3.42 -3.82 8.72
N GLY A 84 -3.90 -3.38 7.56
CA GLY A 84 -3.77 -1.99 7.11
C GLY A 84 -2.35 -1.58 6.69
N GLN A 85 -1.36 -2.47 6.78
CA GLN A 85 0.02 -2.14 6.44
C GLN A 85 0.22 -2.00 4.93
N GLU A 86 1.04 -1.03 4.54
CA GLU A 86 1.36 -0.73 3.15
C GLU A 86 2.61 -1.48 2.69
N PHE A 87 2.52 -2.19 1.56
CA PHE A 87 3.63 -2.92 0.97
C PHE A 87 3.76 -2.63 -0.52
N ARG A 88 4.89 -2.99 -1.13
CA ARG A 88 5.03 -3.04 -2.60
C ARG A 88 4.31 -4.28 -3.19
N MET A 89 4.28 -5.35 -2.41
CA MET A 89 3.70 -6.66 -2.73
C MET A 89 3.34 -7.37 -1.42
N LEU A 90 2.18 -8.01 -1.37
CA LEU A 90 1.83 -8.94 -0.29
C LEU A 90 2.69 -10.20 -0.44
N SER A 91 3.72 -10.30 0.39
CA SER A 91 4.62 -11.45 0.38
C SER A 91 3.95 -12.67 1.03
N PRO A 92 4.31 -13.90 0.62
CA PRO A 92 3.85 -15.11 1.30
C PRO A 92 4.17 -15.12 2.80
N LYS A 93 5.29 -14.51 3.20
CA LYS A 93 5.69 -14.38 4.61
C LYS A 93 4.70 -13.54 5.42
N HIS A 94 4.21 -12.43 4.85
CA HIS A 94 3.20 -11.59 5.48
C HIS A 94 1.82 -12.25 5.51
N LEU A 95 1.43 -12.95 4.45
CA LEU A 95 0.17 -13.71 4.46
C LEU A 95 0.23 -14.83 5.52
N LYS A 96 1.38 -15.49 5.67
CA LYS A 96 1.60 -16.52 6.69
C LYS A 96 1.53 -15.99 8.12
N SER A 97 1.91 -14.73 8.38
CA SER A 97 1.71 -14.14 9.72
C SER A 97 0.24 -13.98 10.08
N HIS A 98 -0.65 -13.91 9.08
CA HIS A 98 -2.10 -13.91 9.26
C HIS A 98 -2.71 -15.31 9.19
N GLY A 99 -1.90 -16.37 9.10
CA GLY A 99 -2.37 -17.74 8.93
C GLY A 99 -3.06 -18.00 7.58
N LEU A 100 -2.89 -17.10 6.59
CA LEU A 100 -3.54 -17.20 5.29
C LEU A 100 -2.54 -17.53 4.19
N ASN A 101 -2.99 -18.26 3.18
CA ASN A 101 -2.27 -18.41 1.93
C ASN A 101 -2.79 -17.43 0.87
N GLY A 102 -2.00 -17.14 -0.17
CA GLY A 102 -2.40 -16.21 -1.23
C GLY A 102 -3.68 -16.61 -1.96
N ARG A 103 -4.04 -17.90 -1.99
CA ARG A 103 -5.34 -18.35 -2.53
C ARG A 103 -6.49 -18.01 -1.57
N GLU A 104 -6.34 -18.34 -0.29
CA GLU A 104 -7.34 -18.09 0.75
C GLU A 104 -7.59 -16.60 0.93
N TYR A 105 -6.53 -15.79 0.92
CA TYR A 105 -6.63 -14.33 0.98
C TYR A 105 -7.46 -13.79 -0.20
N ARG A 106 -7.27 -14.33 -1.41
CA ARG A 106 -8.08 -13.92 -2.56
C ARG A 106 -9.54 -14.33 -2.42
N SER A 107 -9.82 -15.54 -1.95
CA SER A 107 -11.20 -15.99 -1.73
C SER A 107 -11.90 -15.19 -0.62
N LYS A 108 -11.21 -14.90 0.48
CA LYS A 108 -11.74 -14.17 1.64
C LYS A 108 -12.18 -12.75 1.25
N TRP A 109 -11.36 -12.08 0.43
CA TRP A 109 -11.60 -10.71 -0.01
C TRP A 109 -12.19 -10.61 -1.42
N GLY A 110 -12.64 -11.71 -2.03
CA GLY A 110 -13.29 -11.67 -3.34
C GLY A 110 -12.39 -11.29 -4.53
N PHE A 111 -11.07 -11.39 -4.41
CA PHE A 111 -10.16 -11.17 -5.54
C PHE A 111 -10.23 -12.33 -6.55
N SER A 112 -10.13 -12.00 -7.84
CA SER A 112 -9.93 -13.02 -8.89
C SER A 112 -8.68 -13.85 -8.62
N LEU A 113 -8.74 -15.18 -8.83
CA LEU A 113 -7.61 -16.09 -8.60
C LEU A 113 -6.34 -15.71 -9.36
N ARG A 114 -6.48 -15.03 -10.51
CA ARG A 114 -5.35 -14.57 -11.34
C ARG A 114 -4.85 -13.18 -10.98
N GLN A 115 -5.52 -12.47 -10.09
CA GLN A 115 -5.17 -11.11 -9.72
C GLN A 115 -3.82 -11.08 -8.96
N PRO A 116 -2.87 -10.24 -9.40
CA PRO A 116 -1.61 -10.07 -8.69
C PRO A 116 -1.83 -9.28 -7.40
N LEU A 117 -1.31 -9.80 -6.28
CA LEU A 117 -1.32 -9.14 -4.97
C LEU A 117 -0.12 -8.18 -4.82
N CYS A 118 0.05 -7.29 -5.80
CA CYS A 118 1.11 -6.29 -5.79
C CYS A 118 0.69 -4.99 -6.44
N ALA A 119 1.47 -3.94 -6.17
CA ALA A 119 1.26 -2.64 -6.78
C ALA A 119 1.26 -2.72 -8.33
N LYS A 120 0.40 -1.93 -8.98
CA LYS A 120 0.23 -1.93 -10.45
C LYS A 120 1.56 -1.71 -11.18
N SER A 121 2.37 -0.74 -10.73
CA SER A 121 3.69 -0.45 -11.30
C SER A 121 4.67 -1.64 -11.22
N LEU A 122 4.62 -2.44 -10.14
CA LEU A 122 5.48 -3.62 -10.02
C LEU A 122 5.04 -4.73 -10.98
N SER A 123 3.72 -4.95 -11.10
CA SER A 123 3.15 -5.90 -12.05
C SER A 123 3.52 -5.53 -13.50
N GLU A 124 3.36 -4.25 -13.86
CA GLU A 124 3.72 -3.73 -15.18
C GLU A 124 5.22 -3.84 -15.45
N HIS A 125 6.07 -3.49 -14.49
CA HIS A 125 7.52 -3.61 -14.63
C HIS A 125 7.93 -5.08 -14.88
N ARG A 126 7.38 -6.02 -14.10
CA ARG A 126 7.62 -7.46 -14.31
C ARG A 126 7.12 -7.94 -15.67
N LYS A 127 5.95 -7.46 -16.11
CA LYS A 127 5.40 -7.78 -17.44
C LYS A 127 6.29 -7.25 -18.57
N LYS A 128 6.77 -6.02 -18.47
CA LYS A 128 7.72 -5.41 -19.44
C LYS A 128 9.04 -6.18 -19.46
N ALA A 129 9.62 -6.47 -18.30
CA ALA A 129 10.85 -7.25 -18.19
C ALA A 129 10.70 -8.67 -18.77
N GLY A 130 9.55 -9.32 -18.55
CA GLY A 130 9.26 -10.63 -19.14
C GLY A 130 9.16 -10.57 -20.67
N LYS A 131 8.51 -9.54 -21.22
CA LYS A 131 8.47 -9.33 -22.68
C LYS A 131 9.86 -9.07 -23.26
N ALA A 132 10.68 -8.26 -22.60
CA ALA A 132 12.04 -7.95 -23.04
C ALA A 132 12.96 -9.18 -23.04
N ARG A 133 12.83 -10.06 -22.04
CA ARG A 133 13.59 -11.33 -21.98
C ARG A 133 13.14 -12.38 -23.01
N GLY A 134 11.96 -12.19 -23.61
CA GLY A 134 11.41 -13.13 -24.59
C GLY A 134 10.96 -14.46 -23.98
N LEU A 135 10.34 -15.29 -24.82
CA LEU A 135 9.87 -16.61 -24.42
C LEU A 135 11.05 -17.60 -24.37
N PRO A 136 11.28 -18.33 -23.27
CA PRO A 136 12.36 -19.32 -23.20
C PRO A 136 12.14 -20.43 -24.22
N ASP A 137 13.23 -20.96 -24.79
CA ASP A 137 13.16 -21.90 -25.91
C ASP A 137 12.46 -23.22 -25.56
N ASN A 138 12.56 -23.66 -24.31
CA ASN A 138 11.83 -24.82 -23.81
C ASN A 138 10.31 -24.61 -23.88
N LEU A 139 9.85 -23.39 -23.64
CA LEU A 139 8.43 -23.04 -23.69
C LEU A 139 7.95 -22.88 -25.15
N LYS A 140 8.80 -22.35 -26.05
CA LYS A 140 8.53 -22.37 -27.51
C LYS A 140 8.35 -23.80 -28.02
N LYS A 141 9.24 -24.72 -27.64
CA LYS A 141 9.16 -26.15 -27.99
C LYS A 141 7.89 -26.81 -27.44
N ALA A 142 7.51 -26.50 -26.19
CA ALA A 142 6.29 -27.02 -25.58
C ALA A 142 5.01 -26.52 -26.28
N ILE A 143 4.96 -25.24 -26.67
CA ILE A 143 3.82 -24.66 -27.41
C ILE A 143 3.71 -25.30 -28.80
N ALA A 144 4.83 -25.51 -29.49
CA ALA A 144 4.84 -26.17 -30.80
C ALA A 144 4.33 -27.63 -30.72
N LYS A 145 4.70 -28.37 -29.67
CA LYS A 145 4.19 -29.72 -29.42
C LYS A 145 2.68 -29.74 -29.16
N ARG A 146 2.16 -28.82 -28.31
CA ARG A 146 0.72 -28.69 -28.06
C ARG A 146 -0.07 -28.29 -29.32
N LYS A 147 0.44 -27.36 -30.12
CA LYS A 147 -0.19 -27.01 -31.41
C LYS A 147 -0.22 -28.19 -32.39
N LYS A 148 0.77 -29.08 -32.37
CA LYS A 148 0.76 -30.31 -33.19
C LYS A 148 -0.25 -31.33 -32.66
N SER A 149 -0.37 -31.54 -31.34
CA SER A 149 -1.37 -32.45 -30.78
C SER A 149 -2.80 -31.94 -30.98
N ASP A 150 -3.05 -30.63 -30.82
CA ASP A 150 -4.37 -30.03 -31.07
C ASP A 150 -4.77 -30.11 -32.55
N LYS A 151 -3.81 -29.99 -33.48
CA LYS A 151 -4.07 -30.19 -34.92
C LYS A 151 -4.36 -31.64 -35.30
N VAL A 152 -3.81 -32.61 -34.57
CA VAL A 152 -4.06 -34.05 -34.81
C VAL A 152 -5.39 -34.50 -34.20
N ALA A 153 -5.90 -33.79 -33.17
CA ALA A 153 -7.13 -34.14 -32.46
C ALA A 153 -8.42 -33.52 -33.04
N LEU A 154 -8.35 -32.69 -34.10
CA LEU A 154 -9.54 -32.28 -34.88
C LEU A 154 -9.68 -33.13 -36.15
N PRO A 155 -10.38 -34.28 -36.13
CA PRO A 155 -10.89 -34.88 -37.35
C PRO A 155 -12.05 -34.05 -37.91
N ALA A 156 -12.09 -33.92 -39.23
CA ALA A 156 -13.08 -33.18 -40.01
C ALA A 156 -14.52 -33.57 -39.63
N LYS A 157 -15.33 -32.57 -39.24
CA LYS A 157 -16.79 -32.71 -39.24
C LYS A 157 -17.26 -32.75 -40.70
N LYS A 158 -17.73 -33.91 -41.15
CA LYS A 158 -18.64 -34.06 -42.30
C LYS A 158 -20.05 -33.67 -41.87
#